data_AF-A0A1Q3X4N6-F1
#
_entry.id   AF-A0A1Q3X4N6-F1
#
_cell.length_a   1.000
_cell.length_b   1.000
_cell.length_c   1.000
_cell.angle_alpha   90.00
_cell.angle_beta   90.00
_cell.angle_gamma   90.00
#
_symmetry.space_group_name_H-M   'P 1'
#
loop_
_entity.id
_entity.type
_entity.pdbx_description
1 polymer ?
#
loop_
_entity_poly.entity_id
_entity_poly.type
_entity_poly.pdbx_seq_one_letter_code
_entity_poly.pdbx_strand_id
1 'polypeptide(L)' 'MKKNLLVILFFVLLMPLAYRAGAQGCAICTKTAAGLGDKSARGLNGGILYLAAIPLTLLGTIGFIWWRHNKNN' A
#
# COMPACT_ATOMS: atom_id res chain seq x y z
N MET A 1 0.75 -0.22 26.74
CA MET A 1 -0.65 0.04 26.31
C MET A 1 -0.78 1.29 25.45
N LYS A 2 -0.38 2.48 25.94
CA LYS A 2 -0.52 3.76 25.20
C LYS A 2 0.15 3.78 23.81
N LYS A 3 1.33 3.16 23.68
CA LYS A 3 2.10 3.08 22.41
C LYS A 3 1.41 2.20 21.36
N ASN A 4 0.86 1.05 21.76
CA ASN A 4 0.15 0.14 20.86
C ASN A 4 -1.19 0.75 20.42
N LEU A 5 -1.88 1.47 21.31
CA LEU A 5 -3.10 2.21 20.98
C LEU A 5 -2.83 3.29 19.93
N LEU A 6 -1.70 4.00 20.05
CA LEU A 6 -1.33 5.07 19.12
C LEU A 6 -0.97 4.52 17.74
N VAL A 7 -0.34 3.35 17.66
CA VAL A 7 -0.08 2.63 16.39
C VAL A 7 -1.40 2.20 15.75
N ILE A 8 -2.33 1.62 16.52
CA ILE A 8 -3.65 1.21 16.00
C ILE A 8 -4.42 2.42 15.48
N LEU A 9 -4.44 3.52 16.24
CA LEU A 9 -5.11 4.77 15.84
C LEU A 9 -4.50 5.35 14.55
N PHE A 10 -3.18 5.31 14.40
CA PHE A 10 -2.49 5.76 13.19
C PHE A 10 -2.92 4.95 11.95
N PHE A 11 -2.98 3.62 12.05
CA PHE A 11 -3.44 2.77 10.94
C PHE A 11 -4.92 2.97 10.62
N VAL A 12 -5.78 3.17 11.62
CA VAL A 12 -7.20 3.48 11.43
C VAL A 12 -7.38 4.83 10.71
N LEU A 13 -6.58 5.84 11.07
CA LEU A 13 -6.60 7.16 10.43
C LEU A 13 -6.14 7.14 8.96
N LEU A 14 -5.25 6.20 8.60
CA LEU A 14 -4.74 6.05 7.23
C LEU A 14 -5.67 5.25 6.30
N MET A 15 -6.62 4.48 6.84
CA MET A 15 -7.53 3.64 6.08
C MET A 15 -8.36 4.39 5.00
N PRO A 16 -8.87 5.62 5.24
CA PRO A 16 -9.59 6.39 4.22
C PRO A 16 -8.70 6.83 3.04
N LEU A 17 -7.41 7.04 3.29
CA LEU A 17 -6.42 7.42 2.27
C LEU A 17 -6.17 6.29 1.28
N ALA A 18 -6.15 5.05 1.77
CA ALA A 18 -6.03 3.85 0.95
C ALA A 18 -7.27 3.63 0.06
N TYR A 19 -8.47 3.95 0.55
CA TYR A 19 -9.71 3.81 -0.23
C TYR A 19 -9.77 4.72 -1.45
N ARG A 20 -9.23 5.95 -1.35
CA ARG A 20 -9.18 6.90 -2.48
C ARG A 20 -8.04 6.63 -3.46
N ALA A 21 -7.20 5.62 -3.23
CA ALA A 21 -6.07 5.27 -4.08
C ALA A 21 -6.46 4.72 -5.47
N GLY A 22 -7.73 4.50 -5.75
CA GLY A 22 -8.21 4.08 -7.07
C GLY A 22 -7.91 5.07 -8.21
N ALA A 23 -7.55 6.32 -7.91
CA ALA A 23 -7.25 7.36 -8.90
C ALA A 23 -5.75 7.63 -9.14
N GLN A 24 -4.83 7.05 -8.35
CA GLN A 24 -3.38 7.35 -8.42
C GLN A 24 -2.59 6.39 -9.34
N GLY A 25 -3.26 5.75 -10.29
CA GLY A 25 -2.60 4.82 -11.23
C GLY A 25 -1.47 5.49 -12.00
N CYS A 26 -0.35 4.79 -12.19
CA CYS A 26 0.72 5.25 -13.07
C CYS A 26 0.13 5.63 -14.45
N ALA A 27 0.54 6.78 -15.01
CA ALA A 27 -0.01 7.30 -16.27
C ALA A 27 0.05 6.28 -17.42
N ILE A 28 1.05 5.39 -17.41
CA ILE A 28 1.20 4.29 -18.36
C ILE A 28 0.08 3.26 -18.16
N CYS A 29 -0.17 2.84 -16.92
CA CYS A 29 -1.19 1.86 -16.58
C CYS A 29 -2.62 2.36 -16.90
N THR A 30 -2.90 3.64 -16.70
CA THR A 30 -4.19 4.24 -17.06
C THR A 30 -4.39 4.27 -18.58
N LYS A 31 -3.34 4.58 -19.35
CA LYS A 31 -3.40 4.51 -20.81
C LYS A 31 -3.60 3.08 -21.32
N THR A 32 -2.94 2.10 -20.70
CA THR A 32 -3.19 0.68 -21.02
C THR A 32 -4.63 0.33 -20.71
N ALA A 33 -5.14 0.64 -19.51
CA ALA A 33 -6.51 0.33 -19.10
C ALA A 33 -7.59 0.92 -20.03
N ALA A 34 -7.35 2.09 -20.62
CA ALA A 34 -8.27 2.73 -21.57
C ALA A 34 -8.49 1.92 -22.86
N GLY A 35 -7.56 1.03 -23.24
CA GLY A 35 -7.70 0.11 -24.36
C GLY A 35 -8.34 -1.23 -24.01
N LEU A 36 -8.69 -1.46 -22.73
CA LEU A 36 -9.27 -2.71 -22.24
C LEU A 36 -10.76 -2.52 -21.89
N GLY A 37 -11.52 -3.61 -21.94
CA GLY A 37 -12.89 -3.61 -21.40
C GLY A 37 -12.91 -3.45 -19.88
N ASP A 38 -14.03 -2.94 -19.34
CA ASP A 38 -14.22 -2.61 -17.92
C ASP A 38 -13.73 -3.69 -16.94
N LYS A 39 -14.05 -4.96 -17.21
CA LYS A 39 -13.65 -6.09 -16.35
C LYS A 39 -12.14 -6.24 -16.29
N SER A 40 -11.46 -6.11 -17.43
CA SER A 40 -10.01 -6.27 -17.52
C SER A 40 -9.28 -5.03 -17.00
N ALA A 41 -9.82 -3.83 -17.21
CA ALA A 41 -9.29 -2.59 -16.63
C ALA A 41 -9.30 -2.62 -15.08
N ARG A 42 -10.39 -3.10 -14.47
CA ARG A 42 -10.44 -3.30 -13.01
C ARG A 42 -9.47 -4.38 -12.52
N GLY A 43 -9.33 -5.47 -13.28
CA GLY A 43 -8.35 -6.52 -12.98
C GLY A 43 -6.90 -6.02 -13.01
N LEU A 44 -6.57 -5.17 -13.98
CA LEU A 44 -5.24 -4.55 -14.10
C LEU A 44 -4.89 -3.68 -12.88
N ASN A 45 -5.81 -2.83 -12.44
CA ASN A 45 -5.61 -2.00 -11.24
C ASN A 45 -5.40 -2.85 -9.98
N GLY A 46 -6.16 -3.94 -9.83
CA GLY A 46 -5.96 -4.90 -8.74
C GLY A 46 -4.57 -5.54 -8.77
N GLY A 47 -4.09 -5.92 -9.96
CA GLY A 47 -2.75 -6.47 -10.15
C GLY A 47 -1.63 -5.49 -9.78
N ILE A 48 -1.77 -4.21 -10.14
CA ILE A 48 -0.79 -3.17 -9.79
C ILE A 48 -0.69 -3.00 -8.27
N LEU A 49 -1.82 -2.92 -7.58
CA LEU A 49 -1.84 -2.82 -6.12
C LEU A 49 -1.23 -4.05 -5.45
N TYR A 50 -1.51 -5.25 -5.98
CA TYR A 50 -0.91 -6.49 -5.49
C TYR A 50 0.62 -6.47 -5.62
N LEU A 51 1.13 -6.10 -6.81
CA LEU A 51 2.57 -6.03 -7.06
C LEU A 51 3.25 -4.91 -6.24
N ALA A 52 2.58 -3.78 -5.99
CA ALA A 52 3.10 -2.71 -5.16
C ALA A 52 3.11 -3.07 -3.66
N ALA A 53 2.12 -3.82 -3.19
CA ALA A 53 2.01 -4.20 -1.78
C ALA A 53 3.18 -5.08 -1.31
N ILE A 54 3.68 -5.96 -2.17
CA ILE A 54 4.78 -6.89 -1.83
C ILE A 54 6.07 -6.16 -1.42
N PRO A 55 6.71 -5.33 -2.27
CA PRO A 55 7.94 -4.65 -1.91
C PRO A 55 7.74 -3.65 -0.78
N LEU A 56 6.60 -2.97 -0.71
CA LEU A 56 6.30 -2.03 0.39
C LEU A 56 6.20 -2.76 1.74
N THR A 57 5.52 -3.90 1.78
CA THR A 57 5.39 -4.70 3.00
C THR A 57 6.73 -5.29 3.42
N LEU A 58 7.51 -5.78 2.45
CA LEU A 58 8.84 -6.35 2.69
C LEU A 58 9.80 -5.29 3.25
N LEU A 59 9.92 -4.13 2.60
CA LEU A 59 10.77 -3.03 3.06
C LEU A 59 10.31 -2.48 4.42
N GLY A 60 9.00 -2.32 4.63
CA GLY A 60 8.45 -1.87 5.91
C GLY A 60 8.76 -2.84 7.05
N THR A 61 8.64 -4.16 6.80
CA THR A 61 8.94 -5.19 7.80
C THR A 61 10.42 -5.22 8.15
N ILE A 62 11.31 -5.24 7.14
CA ILE A 62 12.75 -5.26 7.36
C ILE A 62 13.19 -3.99 8.10
N GLY A 63 12.72 -2.82 7.66
CA GLY A 63 13.02 -1.54 8.31
C GLY A 63 12.55 -1.48 9.77
N PHE A 64 11.37 -2.03 10.06
CA PHE A 64 10.86 -2.12 11.43
C PHE A 64 11.70 -3.04 12.32
N ILE A 65 12.08 -4.22 11.82
CA ILE A 65 12.95 -5.16 12.55
C ILE A 65 14.30 -4.51 12.84
N TRP A 66 14.92 -3.89 11.84
CA TRP A 66 16.21 -3.22 11.98
C TRP A 66 16.15 -2.09 13.02
N TRP A 67 15.16 -1.20 12.93
CA TRP A 67 14.99 -0.11 13.90
C TRP A 67 14.79 -0.62 15.33
N ARG A 68 14.01 -1.69 15.51
CA ARG A 68 13.78 -2.30 16.82
C ARG A 68 15.05 -2.93 17.38
N HIS A 69 15.85 -3.58 16.54
CA HIS A 69 17.12 -4.15 16.98
C HIS A 69 18.12 -3.06 17.38
N ASN A 70 18.25 -2.00 16.58
CA ASN A 70 19.18 -0.89 16.86
C ASN A 70 18.77 -0.02 18.06
N LYS A 71 17.50 -0.04 18.47
CA LYS A 71 17.04 0.67 19.67
C LYS A 71 17.35 -0.09 20.97
N ASN A 72 17.58 -1.40 20.87
CA ASN A 72 17.79 -2.29 22.01
C ASN A 72 19.26 -2.70 22.20
N ASN A 73 20.15 -2.26 21.30
CA ASN A 73 21.61 -2.20 21.46
C ASN A 73 22.00 -0.79 21.90
#